data_AF-A0A225D8U6-F1
#
_entry.id   AF-A0A225D8U6-F1
#
_cell.length_a   1.000
_cell.length_b   1.000
_cell.length_c   1.000
_cell.angle_alpha   90.00
_cell.angle_beta   90.00
_cell.angle_gamma   90.00
#
_symmetry.space_group_name_H-M   'P 1'
#
loop_
_entity.id
_entity.type
_entity.pdbx_description
1 polymer ?
#
loop_
_entity_poly.entity_id
_entity_poly.type
_entity_poly.pdbx_seq_one_letter_code
_entity_poly.pdbx_strand_id
1 'polypeptide(L)'
;MIKNDRQYQATKLQADKFAVALRQAEEREYSDSLLADLERDALRSQLDDLRAELAEYDRLRSGQVKEIQVDTVDRIPQALISARIAAGLSQKELAERLGLKEQQIQRYEVTDYASAGLSRILEVMRALGGGVRLTMTVPTAVPSGGDFLKRLAKAGVSKELVTRRLLDPETATKLESADRGESETAVLRAASTVSRVYGWPTDLLFGNAPLAISPEVAGLARFKMPSRASESHLGGYVIYAHHLAGLALKAAPTLAPTIVPTEAGAFAKALLSRHGSMTFETALRYAWDLGVVVLPLRDSGAFHGACWRVAGRNVVVLKQRTASLARWLIDLLHELFHAGQEPDKAEREVIEAAETSTDRRESDEEQAAVQFSGDVALGGRAEELADLCVREAGGRVERLKVAVPAVAARERVAVDVLANYMAFRLSLQGVNWWGAATNLQPAGQNPWAVARDWLLQRLTLDALDPAERDLLLLALTTEEES
;
A
#
# COMPACT_ATOMS: atom_id res chain seq x y z
N MET A 1 26.54 -5.70 -11.23
CA MET A 1 27.03 -7.10 -11.05
C MET A 1 28.54 -7.17 -11.24
N ILE A 2 29.25 -7.70 -10.24
CA ILE A 2 30.70 -7.97 -10.28
C ILE A 2 30.95 -9.29 -11.01
N LYS A 3 31.84 -9.27 -12.01
CA LYS A 3 32.13 -10.42 -12.89
C LYS A 3 33.45 -11.12 -12.56
N ASN A 4 34.39 -10.46 -11.89
CA ASN A 4 35.71 -11.03 -11.59
C ASN A 4 36.37 -10.40 -10.36
N ASP A 5 37.46 -11.02 -9.90
CA ASP A 5 38.21 -10.59 -8.71
C ASP A 5 38.78 -9.18 -8.82
N ARG A 6 39.14 -8.73 -10.03
CA ARG A 6 39.62 -7.35 -10.23
C ARG A 6 38.51 -6.33 -10.00
N GLN A 7 37.31 -6.59 -10.52
CA GLN A 7 36.13 -5.76 -10.27
C GLN A 7 35.75 -5.81 -8.79
N TYR A 8 35.81 -6.98 -8.15
CA TYR A 8 35.54 -7.11 -6.71
C TYR A 8 36.43 -6.20 -5.86
N GLN A 9 37.75 -6.21 -6.09
CA GLN A 9 38.68 -5.34 -5.35
C GLN A 9 38.42 -3.85 -5.62
N ALA A 10 38.09 -3.48 -6.86
CA ALA A 10 37.76 -2.11 -7.21
C ALA A 10 36.46 -1.63 -6.53
N THR A 11 35.40 -2.46 -6.57
CA THR A 11 34.11 -2.18 -5.92
C THR A 11 34.28 -2.10 -4.40
N LYS A 12 35.08 -2.98 -3.79
CA LYS A 12 35.37 -2.93 -2.35
C LYS A 12 36.08 -1.64 -1.95
N LEU A 13 37.11 -1.23 -2.69
CA LEU A 13 37.81 0.03 -2.45
C LEU A 13 36.86 1.24 -2.61
N GLN A 14 35.93 1.17 -3.56
CA GLN A 14 34.93 2.22 -3.75
C GLN A 14 33.91 2.27 -2.61
N ALA A 15 33.43 1.12 -2.14
CA ALA A 15 32.53 1.01 -0.98
C ALA A 15 33.19 1.55 0.29
N ASP A 16 34.48 1.25 0.51
CA ASP A 16 35.23 1.78 1.65
C ASP A 16 35.33 3.31 1.61
N LYS A 17 35.53 3.91 0.43
CA LYS A 17 35.53 5.37 0.23
C LYS A 17 34.16 5.99 0.55
N PHE A 18 33.08 5.41 0.06
CA PHE A 18 31.72 5.87 0.37
C PHE A 18 31.37 5.73 1.85
N ALA A 19 31.81 4.66 2.50
CA ALA A 19 31.63 4.47 3.94
C ALA A 19 32.40 5.52 4.77
N VAL A 20 33.60 5.93 4.34
CA VAL A 20 34.34 7.03 4.97
C VAL A 20 33.63 8.37 4.74
N ALA A 21 33.17 8.64 3.51
CA ALA A 21 32.46 9.88 3.18
C ALA A 21 31.15 10.03 3.96
N LEU A 22 30.37 8.94 4.10
CA LEU A 22 29.15 8.91 4.88
C LEU A 22 29.41 9.23 6.36
N ARG A 23 30.43 8.60 6.97
CA ARG A 23 30.81 8.91 8.37
C ARG A 23 31.19 10.38 8.55
N GLN A 24 31.96 10.94 7.62
CA GLN A 24 32.34 12.36 7.65
C GLN A 24 31.13 13.30 7.49
N ALA A 25 30.12 12.90 6.72
CA ALA A 25 28.87 13.65 6.58
C ALA A 25 27.95 13.54 7.81
N GLU A 26 28.01 12.43 8.54
CA GLU A 26 27.30 12.22 9.81
C GLU A 26 27.94 13.03 10.96
N GLU A 27 29.26 13.23 10.95
CA GLU A 27 30.01 13.97 11.99
C GLU A 27 29.99 15.51 11.84
N ARG A 28 29.50 16.06 10.73
CA ARG A 28 29.41 17.53 10.52
C ARG A 28 28.19 18.11 11.22
N GLU A 29 28.40 18.97 12.22
CA GLU A 29 27.37 19.85 12.79
C GLU A 29 27.20 21.12 11.94
N TYR A 30 26.15 21.20 11.10
CA TYR A 30 25.72 22.44 10.44
C TYR A 30 24.19 22.55 10.34
N SER A 31 23.72 23.81 10.34
CA SER A 31 22.36 24.28 10.65
C SER A 31 21.39 24.39 9.46
N ASP A 32 21.42 23.47 8.50
CA ASP A 32 20.39 23.37 7.45
C ASP A 32 20.12 21.90 7.14
N SER A 33 19.03 21.35 7.69
CA SER A 33 18.86 19.90 7.83
C SER A 33 18.58 19.17 6.51
N LEU A 34 17.83 19.78 5.58
CA LEU A 34 17.35 19.08 4.38
C LEU A 34 18.47 18.72 3.39
N LEU A 35 19.40 19.63 3.13
CA LEU A 35 20.52 19.39 2.20
C LEU A 35 21.52 18.37 2.77
N ALA A 36 21.75 18.41 4.08
CA ALA A 36 22.62 17.45 4.76
C ALA A 36 22.01 16.04 4.76
N ASP A 37 20.69 15.93 4.94
CA ASP A 37 19.99 14.64 4.93
C ASP A 37 19.94 14.06 3.51
N LEU A 38 19.71 14.87 2.47
CA LEU A 38 19.79 14.43 1.08
C LEU A 38 21.19 13.94 0.68
N GLU A 39 22.26 14.62 1.12
CA GLU A 39 23.64 14.19 0.87
C GLU A 39 23.92 12.83 1.54
N ARG A 40 23.48 12.65 2.79
CA ARG A 40 23.64 11.38 3.52
C ARG A 40 22.85 10.25 2.88
N ASP A 41 21.60 10.49 2.49
CA ASP A 41 20.75 9.48 1.85
C ASP A 41 21.30 9.05 0.50
N ALA A 42 21.81 9.99 -0.31
CA ALA A 42 22.47 9.67 -1.57
C ALA A 42 23.74 8.82 -1.35
N LEU A 43 24.59 9.18 -0.37
CA LEU A 43 25.79 8.40 -0.03
C LEU A 43 25.45 7.01 0.50
N ARG A 44 24.37 6.89 1.30
CA ARG A 44 23.90 5.63 1.87
C ARG A 44 23.36 4.71 0.78
N SER A 45 22.51 5.22 -0.12
CA SER A 45 21.99 4.44 -1.26
C SER A 45 23.11 3.89 -2.14
N GLN A 46 24.10 4.72 -2.49
CA GLN A 46 25.25 4.27 -3.30
C GLN A 46 26.10 3.22 -2.56
N LEU A 47 26.28 3.35 -1.24
CA LEU A 47 27.00 2.38 -0.44
C LEU A 47 26.27 1.03 -0.36
N ASP A 48 24.95 1.07 -0.20
CA ASP A 48 24.12 -0.13 -0.11
C ASP A 48 24.09 -0.91 -1.44
N ASP A 49 24.03 -0.22 -2.58
CA ASP A 49 24.16 -0.82 -3.91
C ASP A 49 25.50 -1.57 -4.06
N LEU A 50 26.62 -0.92 -3.71
CA LEU A 50 27.96 -1.53 -3.80
C LEU A 50 28.11 -2.73 -2.86
N ARG A 51 27.53 -2.66 -1.66
CA ARG A 51 27.52 -3.77 -0.68
C ARG A 51 26.68 -4.94 -1.18
N ALA A 52 25.55 -4.67 -1.82
CA ALA A 52 24.71 -5.71 -2.41
C ALA A 52 25.47 -6.47 -3.52
N GLU A 53 26.18 -5.75 -4.39
CA GLU A 53 27.01 -6.37 -5.44
C GLU A 53 28.15 -7.24 -4.86
N LEU A 54 28.82 -6.77 -3.80
CA LEU A 54 29.88 -7.52 -3.12
C LEU A 54 29.32 -8.80 -2.46
N ALA A 55 28.20 -8.68 -1.76
CA ALA A 55 27.54 -9.80 -1.10
C ALA A 55 27.02 -10.84 -2.10
N GLU A 56 26.55 -10.42 -3.27
CA GLU A 56 26.18 -11.31 -4.38
C GLU A 56 27.39 -12.10 -4.89
N TYR A 57 28.52 -11.41 -5.15
CA TYR A 57 29.74 -12.07 -5.60
C TYR A 57 30.29 -13.06 -4.58
N ASP A 58 30.32 -12.69 -3.30
CA ASP A 58 30.80 -13.55 -2.21
C ASP A 58 29.91 -14.79 -2.06
N ARG A 59 28.59 -14.64 -2.21
CA ARG A 59 27.64 -15.76 -2.21
C ARG A 59 27.90 -16.72 -3.35
N LEU A 60 28.10 -16.21 -4.57
CA LEU A 60 28.45 -17.04 -5.74
C LEU A 60 29.78 -17.75 -5.50
N ARG A 61 30.82 -17.02 -5.10
CA ARG A 61 32.17 -17.56 -4.86
C ARG A 61 32.23 -18.61 -3.76
N SER A 62 31.35 -18.52 -2.75
CA SER A 62 31.29 -19.48 -1.65
C SER A 62 30.96 -20.93 -2.07
N GLY A 63 30.53 -21.14 -3.33
CA GLY A 63 30.12 -22.44 -3.84
C GLY A 63 28.81 -22.96 -3.24
N GLN A 64 28.12 -22.13 -2.44
CA GLN A 64 26.82 -22.47 -1.84
C GLN A 64 25.68 -22.44 -2.85
N VAL A 65 25.86 -21.77 -3.99
CA VAL A 65 24.86 -21.67 -5.05
C VAL A 65 24.89 -22.94 -5.91
N LYS A 66 23.95 -23.84 -5.63
CA LYS A 66 23.81 -25.13 -6.35
C LYS A 66 22.91 -25.05 -7.57
N GLU A 67 22.07 -24.03 -7.66
CA GLU A 67 21.11 -23.82 -8.74
C GLU A 67 21.00 -22.32 -9.03
N ILE A 68 20.99 -21.95 -10.31
CA ILE A 68 20.74 -20.58 -10.78
C ILE A 68 19.47 -20.63 -11.61
N GLN A 69 18.40 -20.05 -11.08
CA GLN A 69 17.12 -19.95 -11.76
C GLN A 69 17.04 -18.64 -12.54
N VAL A 70 16.44 -18.71 -13.72
CA VAL A 70 16.32 -17.59 -14.65
C VAL A 70 14.89 -17.58 -15.17
N ASP A 71 14.17 -16.48 -14.92
CA ASP A 71 12.74 -16.37 -15.27
C ASP A 71 12.51 -15.87 -16.70
N THR A 72 13.52 -15.22 -17.30
CA THR A 72 13.44 -14.63 -18.65
C THR A 72 14.71 -14.86 -19.48
N VAL A 73 14.54 -14.95 -20.81
CA VAL A 73 15.64 -15.31 -21.73
C VAL A 73 16.76 -14.25 -21.76
N ASP A 74 16.43 -12.97 -21.56
CA ASP A 74 17.39 -11.87 -21.53
C ASP A 74 18.36 -11.93 -20.34
N ARG A 75 18.04 -12.71 -19.30
CA ARG A 75 18.87 -12.88 -18.10
C ARG A 75 19.89 -14.02 -18.20
N ILE A 76 19.80 -14.83 -19.26
CA ILE A 76 20.72 -15.95 -19.51
C ILE A 76 22.20 -15.51 -19.50
N PRO A 77 22.61 -14.39 -20.13
CA PRO A 77 24.01 -13.99 -20.12
C PRO A 77 24.59 -13.74 -18.72
N GLN A 78 23.83 -13.10 -17.83
CA GLN A 78 24.28 -12.88 -16.46
C GLN A 78 24.36 -14.21 -15.69
N ALA A 79 23.39 -15.10 -15.91
CA ALA A 79 23.39 -16.43 -15.31
C ALA A 79 24.62 -17.27 -15.70
N LEU A 80 25.12 -17.16 -16.94
CA LEU A 80 26.36 -17.81 -17.37
C LEU A 80 27.58 -17.33 -16.58
N ILE A 81 27.66 -16.01 -16.34
CA ILE A 81 28.76 -15.40 -15.59
C ILE A 81 28.67 -15.82 -14.12
N SER A 82 27.48 -15.76 -13.52
CA SER A 82 27.21 -16.24 -12.16
C SER A 82 27.58 -17.71 -12.00
N ALA A 83 27.21 -18.56 -12.96
CA ALA A 83 27.52 -19.98 -12.96
C ALA A 83 29.03 -20.23 -13.04
N ARG A 84 29.76 -19.45 -13.83
CA ARG A 84 31.23 -19.52 -13.87
C ARG A 84 31.84 -19.20 -12.50
N ILE A 85 31.40 -18.12 -11.86
CA ILE A 85 31.90 -17.70 -10.55
C ILE A 85 31.57 -18.76 -9.50
N ALA A 86 30.35 -19.30 -9.51
CA ALA A 86 29.90 -20.36 -8.61
C ALA A 86 30.67 -21.68 -8.81
N ALA A 87 31.07 -21.98 -10.04
CA ALA A 87 31.94 -23.11 -10.36
C ALA A 87 33.42 -22.87 -9.98
N GLY A 88 33.76 -21.68 -9.46
CA GLY A 88 35.12 -21.31 -9.08
C GLY A 88 36.08 -21.14 -10.26
N LEU A 89 35.56 -20.98 -11.48
CA LEU A 89 36.37 -20.92 -12.70
C LEU A 89 36.80 -19.49 -13.01
N SER A 90 38.07 -19.30 -13.31
CA SER A 90 38.57 -18.10 -13.97
C SER A 90 38.15 -18.06 -15.44
N GLN A 91 38.18 -16.86 -16.03
CA GLN A 91 37.92 -16.70 -17.47
C GLN A 91 38.91 -17.49 -18.33
N LYS A 92 40.15 -17.64 -17.86
CA LYS A 92 41.19 -18.46 -18.50
C LYS A 92 40.83 -19.95 -18.47
N GLU A 93 40.44 -20.48 -17.32
CA GLU A 93 40.06 -21.90 -17.18
C GLU A 93 38.80 -22.24 -17.98
N LEU A 94 37.82 -21.32 -18.04
CA LEU A 94 36.66 -21.51 -18.90
C LEU A 94 37.07 -21.51 -20.39
N ALA A 95 37.98 -20.63 -20.79
CA ALA A 95 38.50 -20.59 -22.16
C ALA A 95 39.24 -21.89 -22.52
N GLU A 96 40.07 -22.41 -21.62
CA GLU A 96 40.77 -23.69 -21.79
C GLU A 96 39.79 -24.87 -21.96
N ARG A 97 38.73 -24.93 -21.15
CA ARG A 97 37.67 -25.95 -21.28
C ARG A 97 36.92 -25.88 -22.62
N LEU A 98 36.80 -24.69 -23.19
CA LEU A 98 36.12 -24.45 -24.46
C LEU A 98 37.04 -24.50 -25.69
N GLY A 99 38.36 -24.68 -25.49
CA GLY A 99 39.35 -24.58 -26.57
C GLY A 99 39.45 -23.18 -27.19
N LEU A 100 39.17 -22.13 -26.41
CA LEU A 100 39.15 -20.74 -26.84
C LEU A 100 40.32 -19.95 -26.24
N LYS A 101 40.62 -18.79 -26.83
CA LYS A 101 41.52 -17.81 -26.23
C LYS A 101 40.80 -17.06 -25.11
N GLU A 102 41.48 -16.77 -24.02
CA GLU A 102 40.94 -16.02 -22.87
C GLU A 102 40.29 -14.69 -23.28
N GLN A 103 40.92 -13.95 -24.21
CA GLN A 103 40.40 -12.68 -24.76
C GLN A 103 38.98 -12.81 -25.32
N GLN A 104 38.61 -13.98 -25.85
CA GLN A 104 37.28 -14.22 -26.40
C GLN A 104 36.22 -14.32 -25.30
N ILE A 105 36.53 -15.00 -24.19
CA ILE A 105 35.65 -15.08 -23.02
C ILE A 105 35.52 -13.72 -22.34
N GLN A 106 36.63 -12.99 -22.20
CA GLN A 106 36.61 -11.61 -21.70
C GLN A 106 35.67 -10.74 -22.54
N ARG A 107 35.77 -10.81 -23.87
CA ARG A 107 34.88 -10.06 -24.77
C ARG A 107 33.42 -10.44 -24.59
N TYR A 108 33.11 -11.74 -24.50
CA TYR A 108 31.75 -12.19 -24.25
C TYR A 108 31.20 -11.66 -22.93
N GLU A 109 31.92 -11.82 -21.83
CA GLU A 109 31.44 -11.36 -20.52
C GLU A 109 31.34 -9.84 -20.41
N VAL A 110 32.19 -9.07 -21.10
CA VAL A 110 32.07 -7.61 -21.18
C VAL A 110 30.79 -7.19 -21.91
N THR A 111 30.46 -7.88 -23.00
CA THR A 111 29.26 -7.58 -23.83
C THR A 111 28.01 -8.34 -23.42
N ASP A 112 27.99 -8.99 -22.24
CA ASP A 112 26.91 -9.88 -21.81
C ASP A 112 26.48 -10.86 -22.91
N TYR A 113 27.48 -11.50 -23.53
CA TYR A 113 27.31 -12.49 -24.60
C TYR A 113 26.50 -12.00 -25.81
N ALA A 114 26.28 -10.69 -25.99
CA ALA A 114 25.46 -10.14 -27.08
C ALA A 114 25.94 -10.53 -28.49
N SER A 115 27.24 -10.80 -28.65
CA SER A 115 27.84 -11.26 -29.90
C SER A 115 27.95 -12.78 -30.05
N ALA A 116 27.50 -13.56 -29.06
CA ALA A 116 27.54 -15.01 -29.08
C ALA A 116 26.24 -15.58 -29.68
N GLY A 117 26.36 -16.44 -30.69
CA GLY A 117 25.23 -17.20 -31.20
C GLY A 117 24.76 -18.26 -30.19
N LEU A 118 23.51 -18.73 -30.34
CA LEU A 118 22.90 -19.72 -29.44
C LEU A 118 23.74 -20.98 -29.27
N SER A 119 24.34 -21.51 -30.35
CA SER A 119 25.24 -22.67 -30.29
C SER A 119 26.42 -22.45 -29.33
N ARG A 120 26.99 -21.24 -29.32
CA ARG A 120 28.09 -20.87 -28.43
C ARG A 120 27.63 -20.76 -26.98
N ILE A 121 26.43 -20.22 -26.73
CA ILE A 121 25.83 -20.19 -25.39
C ILE A 121 25.66 -21.61 -24.84
N LEU A 122 25.17 -22.54 -25.65
CA LEU A 122 25.01 -23.95 -25.26
C LEU A 122 26.36 -24.64 -25.00
N GLU A 123 27.40 -24.35 -25.79
CA GLU A 123 28.77 -24.84 -25.54
C GLU A 123 29.29 -24.37 -24.18
N VAL A 124 29.11 -23.09 -23.87
CA VAL A 124 29.52 -22.49 -22.58
C VAL A 124 28.76 -23.14 -21.42
N MET A 125 27.43 -23.30 -21.52
CA MET A 125 26.62 -23.97 -20.50
C MET A 125 27.12 -25.39 -20.20
N ARG A 126 27.47 -26.16 -21.24
CA ARG A 126 28.00 -27.53 -21.07
C ARG A 126 29.38 -27.52 -20.41
N ALA A 127 30.27 -26.60 -20.77
CA ALA A 127 31.61 -26.49 -20.18
C ALA A 127 31.61 -26.10 -18.70
N LEU A 128 30.54 -25.43 -18.25
CA LEU A 128 30.31 -25.08 -16.85
C LEU A 128 29.84 -26.28 -15.99
N GLY A 129 29.55 -27.44 -16.61
CA GLY A 129 29.29 -28.69 -15.89
C GLY A 129 27.88 -28.82 -15.29
N GLY A 130 27.00 -27.85 -15.53
CA GLY A 130 25.60 -27.89 -15.09
C GLY A 130 24.68 -28.55 -16.13
N GLY A 131 23.79 -29.43 -15.68
CA GLY A 131 22.65 -29.85 -16.49
C GLY A 131 21.64 -28.71 -16.61
N VAL A 132 21.30 -28.29 -17.83
CA VAL A 132 20.28 -27.26 -18.05
C VAL A 132 18.90 -27.93 -18.03
N ARG A 133 18.05 -27.56 -17.08
CA ARG A 133 16.63 -27.91 -17.08
C ARG A 133 15.85 -26.73 -17.66
N LEU A 134 15.33 -26.88 -18.86
CA LEU A 134 14.40 -25.92 -19.44
C LEU A 134 12.97 -26.32 -19.03
N THR A 135 12.34 -25.50 -18.21
CA THR A 135 10.90 -25.62 -17.91
C THR A 135 10.17 -24.61 -18.79
N MET A 136 9.35 -25.10 -19.72
CA MET A 136 8.47 -24.25 -20.51
C MET A 136 7.05 -24.40 -19.96
N THR A 137 6.50 -23.30 -19.43
CA THR A 137 5.07 -23.24 -19.10
C THR A 137 4.30 -23.04 -20.40
N VAL A 138 3.60 -24.08 -20.82
CA VAL A 138 2.57 -23.96 -21.86
C VAL A 138 1.28 -23.49 -21.17
N PRO A 139 0.56 -22.48 -21.67
CA PRO A 139 -0.74 -22.11 -21.11
C PRO A 139 -1.66 -23.34 -21.16
N THR A 140 -1.93 -23.92 -20.00
CA THR A 140 -2.94 -24.97 -19.86
C THR A 140 -4.34 -24.36 -19.91
N ALA A 141 -5.32 -25.18 -20.32
CA ALA A 141 -6.74 -24.83 -20.39
C ALA A 141 -7.20 -23.93 -19.23
N VAL A 142 -8.12 -23.02 -19.53
CA VAL A 142 -8.74 -22.11 -18.55
C VAL A 142 -9.11 -22.91 -17.29
N PRO A 143 -8.61 -22.52 -16.10
CA PRO A 143 -8.88 -23.26 -14.88
C PRO A 143 -10.38 -23.24 -14.56
N SER A 144 -10.85 -24.21 -13.76
CA SER A 144 -12.20 -24.13 -13.23
C SER A 144 -12.37 -22.86 -12.38
N GLY A 145 -13.58 -22.29 -12.34
CA GLY A 145 -13.83 -21.10 -11.51
C GLY A 145 -13.49 -21.32 -10.03
N GLY A 146 -13.72 -22.53 -9.51
CA GLY A 146 -13.34 -22.89 -8.15
C GLY A 146 -11.82 -22.91 -7.92
N ASP A 147 -11.04 -23.41 -8.87
CA ASP A 147 -9.58 -23.43 -8.76
C ASP A 147 -8.98 -22.03 -8.95
N PHE A 148 -9.56 -21.23 -9.83
CA PHE A 148 -9.23 -19.81 -9.99
C PHE A 148 -9.44 -19.04 -8.68
N LEU A 149 -10.61 -19.18 -8.04
CA LEU A 149 -10.90 -18.53 -6.75
C LEU A 149 -9.97 -19.01 -5.62
N LYS A 150 -9.71 -20.31 -5.52
CA LYS A 150 -8.76 -20.85 -4.52
C LYS A 150 -7.35 -20.29 -4.71
N ARG A 151 -6.95 -20.09 -5.96
CA ARG A 151 -5.63 -19.53 -6.30
C ARG A 151 -5.53 -18.07 -5.90
N LEU A 152 -6.54 -17.27 -6.17
CA LEU A 152 -6.63 -15.87 -5.71
C LEU A 152 -6.65 -15.77 -4.19
N ALA A 153 -7.41 -16.65 -3.51
CA ALA A 153 -7.45 -16.69 -2.05
C ALA A 153 -6.07 -16.97 -1.43
N LYS A 154 -5.28 -17.90 -2.03
CA LYS A 154 -3.89 -18.14 -1.60
C LYS A 154 -2.99 -16.92 -1.78
N ALA A 155 -3.31 -16.05 -2.73
CA ALA A 155 -2.60 -14.81 -3.00
C ALA A 155 -3.12 -13.62 -2.16
N GLY A 156 -4.09 -13.84 -1.27
CA GLY A 156 -4.65 -12.80 -0.41
C GLY A 156 -5.91 -12.11 -0.93
N VAL A 157 -6.46 -12.55 -2.06
CA VAL A 157 -7.67 -11.99 -2.67
C VAL A 157 -8.85 -12.91 -2.35
N SER A 158 -9.70 -12.51 -1.41
CA SER A 158 -10.81 -13.37 -0.95
C SER A 158 -11.85 -13.61 -2.04
N LYS A 159 -12.55 -14.73 -1.94
CA LYS A 159 -13.66 -15.06 -2.84
C LYS A 159 -14.70 -13.94 -2.85
N GLU A 160 -15.03 -13.41 -1.68
CA GLU A 160 -16.03 -12.35 -1.51
C GLU A 160 -15.61 -11.06 -2.21
N LEU A 161 -14.33 -10.71 -2.15
CA LEU A 161 -13.80 -9.54 -2.87
C LEU A 161 -13.93 -9.75 -4.39
N VAL A 162 -13.61 -10.95 -4.89
CA VAL A 162 -13.76 -11.25 -6.32
C VAL A 162 -15.22 -11.15 -6.74
N THR A 163 -16.11 -11.89 -6.07
CA THR A 163 -17.48 -12.03 -6.53
C THR A 163 -18.36 -10.80 -6.28
N ARG A 164 -18.04 -9.95 -5.29
CA ARG A 164 -18.87 -8.78 -4.95
C ARG A 164 -18.30 -7.44 -5.41
N ARG A 165 -17.00 -7.38 -5.72
CA ARG A 165 -16.30 -6.11 -5.94
C ARG A 165 -15.44 -6.06 -7.18
N LEU A 166 -15.08 -7.20 -7.77
CA LEU A 166 -14.33 -7.24 -9.02
C LEU A 166 -15.19 -7.65 -10.23
N LEU A 167 -16.31 -8.34 -10.00
CA LEU A 167 -17.13 -8.88 -11.06
C LEU A 167 -18.54 -8.32 -10.98
N ASP A 168 -19.15 -8.11 -12.14
CA ASP A 168 -20.58 -7.89 -12.23
C ASP A 168 -21.36 -9.14 -11.75
N PRO A 169 -22.61 -8.97 -11.27
CA PRO A 169 -23.38 -10.08 -10.68
C PRO A 169 -23.59 -11.28 -11.63
N GLU A 170 -23.70 -11.03 -12.93
CA GLU A 170 -23.87 -12.08 -13.94
C GLU A 170 -22.59 -12.91 -14.08
N THR A 171 -21.43 -12.26 -14.22
CA THR A 171 -20.12 -12.93 -14.30
C THR A 171 -19.80 -13.65 -13.00
N ALA A 172 -20.10 -13.06 -11.83
CA ALA A 172 -19.91 -13.71 -10.53
C ALA A 172 -20.73 -15.00 -10.39
N THR A 173 -21.99 -14.98 -10.85
CA THR A 173 -22.86 -16.16 -10.85
C THR A 173 -22.32 -17.26 -11.78
N LYS A 174 -21.88 -16.88 -12.98
CA LYS A 174 -21.34 -17.81 -13.98
C LYS A 174 -19.99 -18.42 -13.59
N LEU A 175 -19.21 -17.74 -12.74
CA LEU A 175 -17.93 -18.25 -12.27
C LEU A 175 -18.07 -19.59 -11.55
N GLU A 176 -19.16 -19.78 -10.81
CA GLU A 176 -19.47 -21.01 -10.09
C GLU A 176 -20.46 -21.93 -10.85
N SER A 177 -20.74 -21.64 -12.13
CA SER A 177 -21.64 -22.43 -12.96
C SER A 177 -21.13 -23.87 -13.14
N ALA A 178 -22.08 -24.82 -13.14
CA ALA A 178 -21.81 -26.20 -13.50
C ALA A 178 -21.61 -26.36 -15.03
N ASP A 179 -22.04 -25.39 -15.84
CA ASP A 179 -21.75 -25.32 -17.27
C ASP A 179 -20.30 -24.88 -17.48
N ARG A 180 -19.53 -25.75 -18.14
CA ARG A 180 -18.10 -25.52 -18.36
C ARG A 180 -17.82 -24.33 -19.29
N GLY A 181 -18.64 -24.12 -20.32
CA GLY A 181 -18.43 -23.01 -21.26
C GLY A 181 -18.74 -21.65 -20.63
N GLU A 182 -19.79 -21.57 -19.82
CA GLU A 182 -20.11 -20.38 -19.04
C GLU A 182 -19.04 -20.07 -17.99
N SER A 183 -18.59 -21.10 -17.25
CA SER A 183 -17.53 -20.95 -16.24
C SER A 183 -16.21 -20.52 -16.89
N GLU A 184 -15.80 -21.10 -18.01
CA GLU A 184 -14.59 -20.69 -18.73
C GLU A 184 -14.67 -19.23 -19.20
N THR A 185 -15.81 -18.81 -19.75
CA THR A 185 -16.01 -17.41 -20.17
C THR A 185 -15.96 -16.46 -18.97
N ALA A 186 -16.54 -16.84 -17.84
CA ALA A 186 -16.50 -16.06 -16.61
C ALA A 186 -15.08 -15.96 -16.03
N VAL A 187 -14.30 -17.06 -16.07
CA VAL A 187 -12.89 -17.05 -15.63
C VAL A 187 -12.04 -16.14 -16.51
N LEU A 188 -12.24 -16.13 -17.83
CA LEU A 188 -11.52 -15.22 -18.74
C LEU A 188 -11.83 -13.75 -18.42
N ARG A 189 -13.10 -13.41 -18.20
CA ARG A 189 -13.51 -12.05 -17.79
C ARG A 189 -12.91 -11.68 -16.43
N ALA A 190 -13.00 -12.59 -15.46
CA ALA A 190 -12.47 -12.36 -14.13
C ALA A 190 -10.95 -12.18 -14.13
N ALA A 191 -10.23 -12.96 -14.93
CA ALA A 191 -8.79 -12.82 -15.10
C ALA A 191 -8.41 -11.45 -15.71
N SER A 192 -9.21 -10.93 -16.64
CA SER A 192 -8.99 -9.58 -17.19
C SER A 192 -9.12 -8.49 -16.12
N THR A 193 -10.17 -8.51 -15.30
CA THR A 193 -10.34 -7.54 -14.21
C THR A 193 -9.23 -7.70 -13.16
N VAL A 194 -8.97 -8.93 -12.72
CA VAL A 194 -7.90 -9.20 -11.74
C VAL A 194 -6.55 -8.75 -12.26
N SER A 195 -6.25 -8.98 -13.55
CA SER A 195 -5.01 -8.52 -14.17
C SER A 195 -4.87 -7.00 -14.11
N ARG A 196 -5.97 -6.27 -14.38
CA ARG A 196 -5.99 -4.80 -14.31
C ARG A 196 -5.77 -4.27 -12.89
N VAL A 197 -6.37 -4.90 -11.88
CA VAL A 197 -6.31 -4.43 -10.49
C VAL A 197 -4.97 -4.80 -9.83
N TYR A 198 -4.51 -6.03 -10.03
CA TYR A 198 -3.36 -6.59 -9.31
C TYR A 198 -2.06 -6.63 -10.14
N GLY A 199 -2.12 -6.29 -11.43
CA GLY A 199 -0.97 -6.30 -12.34
C GLY A 199 -0.49 -7.69 -12.75
N TRP A 200 -1.17 -8.77 -12.34
CA TRP A 200 -0.80 -10.13 -12.72
C TRP A 200 -1.12 -10.39 -14.18
N PRO A 201 -0.17 -10.91 -14.99
CA PRO A 201 -0.47 -11.27 -16.36
C PRO A 201 -1.40 -12.51 -16.38
N THR A 202 -2.25 -12.60 -17.41
CA THR A 202 -3.32 -13.62 -17.46
C THR A 202 -2.80 -15.04 -17.56
N ASP A 203 -1.64 -15.25 -18.19
CA ASP A 203 -0.95 -16.54 -18.23
C ASP A 203 -0.50 -17.00 -16.84
N LEU A 204 -0.06 -16.07 -15.99
CA LEU A 204 0.25 -16.36 -14.59
C LEU A 204 -1.03 -16.70 -13.81
N LEU A 205 -2.15 -16.03 -14.08
CA LEU A 205 -3.43 -16.34 -13.44
C LEU A 205 -3.92 -17.76 -13.76
N PHE A 206 -3.69 -18.24 -14.98
CA PHE A 206 -4.07 -19.60 -15.43
C PHE A 206 -3.02 -20.66 -15.14
N GLY A 207 -1.79 -20.26 -14.85
CA GLY A 207 -0.68 -21.15 -14.55
C GLY A 207 -0.67 -21.69 -13.12
N ASN A 208 0.41 -22.40 -12.79
CA ASN A 208 0.62 -23.00 -11.47
C ASN A 208 1.66 -22.27 -10.62
N ALA A 209 2.39 -21.32 -11.19
CA ALA A 209 3.41 -20.55 -10.46
C ALA A 209 2.79 -19.75 -9.29
N PRO A 210 3.53 -19.36 -8.24
CA PRO A 210 2.97 -18.52 -7.19
C PRO A 210 2.53 -17.15 -7.73
N LEU A 211 1.35 -16.66 -7.30
CA LEU A 211 0.95 -15.28 -7.52
C LEU A 211 1.65 -14.42 -6.46
N ALA A 212 2.80 -13.85 -6.82
CA ALA A 212 3.49 -12.90 -5.97
C ALA A 212 2.94 -11.49 -6.21
N ILE A 213 2.64 -10.77 -5.13
CA ILE A 213 2.43 -9.32 -5.20
C ILE A 213 3.80 -8.71 -5.50
N SER A 214 3.90 -7.89 -6.56
CA SER A 214 5.19 -7.31 -6.95
C SER A 214 5.79 -6.49 -5.79
N PRO A 215 7.12 -6.39 -5.65
CA PRO A 215 7.74 -5.61 -4.57
C PRO A 215 7.28 -4.15 -4.52
N GLU A 216 7.01 -3.54 -5.68
CA GLU A 216 6.44 -2.19 -5.82
C GLU A 216 5.05 -2.11 -5.19
N VAL A 217 4.19 -3.10 -5.46
CA VAL A 217 2.83 -3.20 -4.91
C VAL A 217 2.84 -3.74 -3.47
N ALA A 218 3.89 -4.45 -3.06
CA ALA A 218 4.11 -4.86 -1.69
C ALA A 218 4.65 -3.72 -0.82
N GLY A 219 5.31 -2.71 -1.42
CA GLY A 219 5.69 -1.45 -0.77
C GLY A 219 4.47 -0.75 -0.17
N LEU A 220 3.38 -0.68 -0.96
CA LEU A 220 2.05 -0.21 -0.55
C LEU A 220 1.48 -0.92 0.68
N ALA A 221 1.85 -2.18 0.92
CA ALA A 221 1.38 -2.98 2.04
C ALA A 221 2.40 -3.10 3.19
N ARG A 222 3.63 -2.57 3.06
CA ARG A 222 4.72 -2.82 4.02
C ARG A 222 4.90 -1.74 5.09
N PHE A 223 4.23 -0.60 4.97
CA PHE A 223 4.32 0.46 5.98
C PHE A 223 3.23 0.30 7.05
N LYS A 224 3.64 0.02 8.29
CA LYS A 224 2.82 -0.10 9.53
C LYS A 224 1.75 -1.22 9.57
N MET A 225 2.05 -2.39 9.02
CA MET A 225 1.22 -3.58 9.25
C MET A 225 1.36 -4.11 10.68
N PRO A 226 0.26 -4.36 11.42
CA PRO A 226 0.34 -4.93 12.75
C PRO A 226 0.81 -6.38 12.69
N SER A 227 1.72 -6.73 13.62
CA SER A 227 2.45 -8.00 13.76
C SER A 227 1.62 -9.31 13.78
N ARG A 228 0.28 -9.25 13.68
CA ARG A 228 -0.64 -10.37 13.89
C ARG A 228 -1.77 -10.52 12.86
N ALA A 229 -1.92 -9.60 11.91
CA ALA A 229 -2.87 -9.80 10.82
C ALA A 229 -2.24 -10.71 9.76
N SER A 230 -2.97 -11.69 9.23
CA SER A 230 -2.38 -12.62 8.25
C SER A 230 -1.83 -11.82 7.06
N GLU A 231 -0.50 -11.86 6.87
CA GLU A 231 0.24 -11.08 5.86
C GLU A 231 -0.33 -11.22 4.44
N SER A 232 -1.06 -12.29 4.14
CA SER A 232 -1.66 -12.55 2.83
C SER A 232 -2.97 -11.78 2.58
N HIS A 233 -4.00 -11.90 3.44
CA HIS A 233 -5.35 -11.38 3.15
C HIS A 233 -5.47 -9.85 3.15
N LEU A 234 -4.60 -9.14 3.90
CA LEU A 234 -4.64 -7.68 3.93
C LEU A 234 -4.09 -7.06 2.65
N GLY A 235 -3.05 -7.66 2.06
CA GLY A 235 -2.41 -7.15 0.85
C GLY A 235 -3.40 -7.05 -0.32
N GLY A 236 -4.23 -8.08 -0.52
CA GLY A 236 -5.20 -8.09 -1.62
C GLY A 236 -6.21 -6.94 -1.57
N TYR A 237 -6.80 -6.68 -0.39
CA TYR A 237 -7.76 -5.59 -0.26
C TYR A 237 -7.10 -4.21 -0.34
N VAL A 238 -5.90 -4.04 0.22
CA VAL A 238 -5.15 -2.78 0.13
C VAL A 238 -4.88 -2.41 -1.33
N ILE A 239 -4.45 -3.37 -2.14
CA ILE A 239 -4.20 -3.15 -3.58
C ILE A 239 -5.48 -2.75 -4.30
N TYR A 240 -6.58 -3.44 -4.01
CA TYR A 240 -7.90 -3.08 -4.54
C TYR A 240 -8.31 -1.65 -4.18
N ALA A 241 -8.20 -1.28 -2.90
CA ALA A 241 -8.54 0.06 -2.43
C ALA A 241 -7.63 1.14 -3.05
N HIS A 242 -6.33 0.87 -3.18
CA HIS A 242 -5.39 1.77 -3.84
C HIS A 242 -5.71 1.92 -5.34
N HIS A 243 -6.06 0.83 -6.04
CA HIS A 243 -6.50 0.89 -7.44
C HIS A 243 -7.73 1.78 -7.59
N LEU A 244 -8.76 1.60 -6.76
CA LEU A 244 -9.94 2.46 -6.74
C LEU A 244 -9.61 3.92 -6.45
N ALA A 245 -8.67 4.17 -5.54
CA ALA A 245 -8.21 5.51 -5.20
C ALA A 245 -7.59 6.20 -6.43
N GLY A 246 -6.78 5.46 -7.21
CA GLY A 246 -6.25 5.90 -8.50
C GLY A 246 -7.36 6.20 -9.53
N LEU A 247 -8.38 5.35 -9.63
CA LEU A 247 -9.55 5.60 -10.49
C LEU A 247 -10.32 6.84 -10.06
N ALA A 248 -10.53 7.04 -8.76
CA ALA A 248 -11.20 8.22 -8.22
C ALA A 248 -10.42 9.51 -8.52
N LEU A 249 -9.09 9.47 -8.42
CA LEU A 249 -8.21 10.58 -8.84
C LEU A 249 -8.30 10.83 -10.36
N LYS A 250 -8.27 9.77 -11.19
CA LYS A 250 -8.43 9.87 -12.64
C LYS A 250 -9.78 10.49 -13.03
N ALA A 251 -10.84 10.16 -12.30
CA ALA A 251 -12.18 10.72 -12.45
C ALA A 251 -12.35 12.14 -11.87
N ALA A 252 -11.32 12.72 -11.26
CA ALA A 252 -11.33 14.10 -10.75
C ALA A 252 -10.25 14.98 -11.42
N PRO A 253 -10.16 15.04 -12.76
CA PRO A 253 -8.98 15.58 -13.46
C PRO A 253 -8.73 17.07 -13.22
N THR A 254 -9.77 17.84 -12.89
CA THR A 254 -9.70 19.29 -12.65
C THR A 254 -9.46 19.65 -11.19
N LEU A 255 -9.38 18.66 -10.29
CA LEU A 255 -9.18 18.87 -8.87
C LEU A 255 -7.71 19.19 -8.59
N ALA A 256 -7.42 20.48 -8.38
CA ALA A 256 -6.08 20.98 -8.10
C ALA A 256 -5.68 20.67 -6.65
N PRO A 257 -4.49 20.07 -6.41
CA PRO A 257 -4.02 19.82 -5.06
C PRO A 257 -3.66 21.12 -4.34
N THR A 258 -3.99 21.20 -3.05
CA THR A 258 -3.58 22.29 -2.18
C THR A 258 -2.95 21.74 -0.89
N ILE A 259 -2.25 22.60 -0.15
CA ILE A 259 -1.67 22.22 1.14
C ILE A 259 -2.80 22.02 2.15
N VAL A 260 -2.89 20.82 2.71
CA VAL A 260 -3.83 20.50 3.80
C VAL A 260 -3.23 21.00 5.11
N PRO A 261 -3.91 21.89 5.86
CA PRO A 261 -3.40 22.39 7.13
C PRO A 261 -3.30 21.27 8.18
N THR A 262 -2.14 21.14 8.83
CA THR A 262 -1.91 20.18 9.93
C THR A 262 -2.08 20.80 11.32
N GLU A 263 -2.30 22.11 11.39
CA GLU A 263 -2.60 22.83 12.63
C GLU A 263 -4.11 22.86 12.88
N ALA A 264 -4.57 22.26 13.98
CA ALA A 264 -6.00 22.04 14.25
C ALA A 264 -6.81 23.35 14.25
N GLY A 265 -6.30 24.40 14.92
CA GLY A 265 -6.95 25.71 14.97
C GLY A 265 -7.06 26.38 13.60
N ALA A 266 -6.02 26.26 12.77
CA ALA A 266 -6.03 26.82 11.41
C ALA A 266 -6.99 26.05 10.50
N PHE A 267 -7.00 24.72 10.59
CA PHE A 267 -7.92 23.85 9.86
C PHE A 267 -9.37 24.16 10.23
N ALA A 268 -9.71 24.14 11.52
CA ALA A 268 -11.07 24.39 12.00
C ALA A 268 -11.56 25.79 11.60
N LYS A 269 -10.72 26.82 11.76
CA LYS A 269 -11.05 28.19 11.34
C LYS A 269 -11.32 28.26 9.83
N ALA A 270 -10.50 27.63 9.01
CA ALA A 270 -10.66 27.67 7.56
C ALA A 270 -11.91 26.91 7.09
N LEU A 271 -12.20 25.74 7.67
CA LEU A 271 -13.42 24.98 7.42
C LEU A 271 -14.66 25.80 7.80
N LEU A 272 -14.72 26.32 9.03
CA LEU A 272 -15.85 27.11 9.52
C LEU A 272 -16.06 28.39 8.70
N SER A 273 -14.98 29.05 8.27
CA SER A 273 -15.09 30.27 7.46
C SER A 273 -15.68 30.02 6.07
N ARG A 274 -15.49 28.81 5.51
CA ARG A 274 -15.99 28.44 4.17
C ARG A 274 -17.36 27.75 4.21
N HIS A 275 -17.58 26.88 5.19
CA HIS A 275 -18.74 25.98 5.24
C HIS A 275 -19.68 26.18 6.43
N GLY A 276 -19.31 27.05 7.39
CA GLY A 276 -20.19 27.56 8.45
C GLY A 276 -20.39 26.65 9.68
N SER A 277 -20.22 25.34 9.56
CA SER A 277 -20.37 24.39 10.67
C SER A 277 -19.31 23.28 10.61
N MET A 278 -19.07 22.60 11.75
CA MET A 278 -18.19 21.43 11.85
C MET A 278 -19.04 20.16 11.86
N THR A 279 -19.24 19.56 10.68
CA THR A 279 -20.00 18.33 10.47
C THR A 279 -19.26 17.42 9.50
N PHE A 280 -19.64 16.14 9.42
CA PHE A 280 -19.07 15.23 8.43
C PHE A 280 -19.23 15.75 6.98
N GLU A 281 -20.43 16.25 6.64
CA GLU A 281 -20.73 16.80 5.32
C GLU A 281 -19.86 18.01 4.96
N THR A 282 -19.68 18.93 5.90
CA THR A 282 -18.87 20.13 5.68
C THR A 282 -17.37 19.82 5.66
N ALA A 283 -16.92 18.82 6.41
CA ALA A 283 -15.58 18.28 6.31
C ALA A 283 -15.31 17.60 4.96
N LEU A 284 -16.25 16.84 4.40
CA LEU A 284 -16.15 16.28 3.03
C LEU A 284 -16.03 17.37 1.96
N ARG A 285 -16.85 18.43 2.10
CA ARG A 285 -16.76 19.59 1.20
C ARG A 285 -15.42 20.27 1.30
N TYR A 286 -14.93 20.46 2.52
CA TYR A 286 -13.65 21.11 2.74
C TYR A 286 -12.46 20.26 2.26
N ALA A 287 -12.52 18.94 2.43
CA ALA A 287 -11.55 18.02 1.84
C ALA A 287 -11.47 18.20 0.31
N TRP A 288 -12.63 18.31 -0.36
CA TRP A 288 -12.68 18.57 -1.79
C TRP A 288 -12.09 19.95 -2.15
N ASP A 289 -12.40 21.01 -1.39
CA ASP A 289 -11.80 22.33 -1.61
C ASP A 289 -10.27 22.32 -1.47
N LEU A 290 -9.74 21.41 -0.64
CA LEU A 290 -8.31 21.20 -0.46
C LEU A 290 -7.67 20.35 -1.57
N GLY A 291 -8.46 19.85 -2.52
CA GLY A 291 -7.99 18.97 -3.58
C GLY A 291 -7.86 17.50 -3.16
N VAL A 292 -8.52 17.09 -2.06
CA VAL A 292 -8.51 15.72 -1.55
C VAL A 292 -9.77 14.98 -1.99
N VAL A 293 -9.61 13.85 -2.67
CA VAL A 293 -10.74 12.95 -2.98
C VAL A 293 -11.01 12.06 -1.76
N VAL A 294 -12.26 11.94 -1.33
CA VAL A 294 -12.66 11.02 -0.25
C VAL A 294 -13.45 9.86 -0.84
N LEU A 295 -12.90 8.65 -0.77
CA LEU A 295 -13.50 7.42 -1.27
C LEU A 295 -14.08 6.59 -0.10
N PRO A 296 -15.42 6.48 0.01
CA PRO A 296 -16.05 5.70 1.07
C PRO A 296 -16.21 4.24 0.67
N LEU A 297 -15.59 3.34 1.44
CA LEU A 297 -15.74 1.90 1.32
C LEU A 297 -16.48 1.33 2.53
N ARG A 298 -17.11 0.17 2.37
CA ARG A 298 -17.94 -0.45 3.43
C ARG A 298 -17.63 -1.92 3.68
N ASP A 299 -16.58 -2.45 3.06
CA ASP A 299 -16.22 -3.85 3.17
C ASP A 299 -15.59 -4.19 4.52
N SER A 300 -15.75 -5.44 4.93
CA SER A 300 -15.20 -5.96 6.19
C SER A 300 -13.68 -6.16 6.14
N GLY A 301 -12.99 -5.93 7.26
CA GLY A 301 -11.59 -6.32 7.45
C GLY A 301 -10.55 -5.37 6.85
N ALA A 302 -9.27 -5.73 6.92
CA ALA A 302 -8.11 -4.93 6.49
C ALA A 302 -7.76 -3.67 7.31
N PHE A 303 -8.32 -2.50 6.98
CA PHE A 303 -7.98 -1.21 7.63
C PHE A 303 -9.24 -0.36 7.91
N HIS A 304 -9.10 0.72 8.68
CA HIS A 304 -10.19 1.67 8.96
C HIS A 304 -10.14 2.90 8.06
N GLY A 305 -8.96 3.49 7.91
CA GLY A 305 -8.70 4.50 6.90
C GLY A 305 -7.34 4.28 6.23
N ALA A 306 -7.19 4.94 5.08
CA ALA A 306 -5.93 5.04 4.38
C ALA A 306 -5.83 6.40 3.70
N CYS A 307 -4.61 6.93 3.63
CA CYS A 307 -4.27 8.13 2.89
C CYS A 307 -3.18 7.81 1.87
N TRP A 308 -3.45 8.13 0.61
CA TRP A 308 -2.46 8.06 -0.46
C TRP A 308 -2.31 9.42 -1.12
N ARG A 309 -1.06 9.76 -1.46
CA ARG A 309 -0.72 10.85 -2.35
C ARG A 309 -0.04 10.26 -3.57
N VAL A 310 -0.59 10.54 -4.74
CA VAL A 310 -0.09 10.06 -6.03
C VAL A 310 0.12 11.26 -6.95
N ALA A 311 1.34 11.47 -7.42
CA ALA A 311 1.73 12.63 -8.22
C ALA A 311 1.26 13.97 -7.61
N GLY A 312 1.40 14.12 -6.28
CA GLY A 312 1.02 15.31 -5.53
C GLY A 312 -0.48 15.46 -5.25
N ARG A 313 -1.32 14.49 -5.65
CA ARG A 313 -2.77 14.53 -5.46
C ARG A 313 -3.18 13.57 -4.34
N ASN A 314 -3.91 14.09 -3.35
CA ASN A 314 -4.32 13.34 -2.17
C ASN A 314 -5.65 12.61 -2.40
N VAL A 315 -5.72 11.38 -1.91
CA VAL A 315 -6.95 10.60 -1.80
C VAL A 315 -6.99 9.94 -0.42
N VAL A 316 -8.13 10.07 0.23
CA VAL A 316 -8.44 9.45 1.52
C VAL A 316 -9.47 8.37 1.29
N VAL A 317 -9.24 7.18 1.82
CA VAL A 317 -10.19 6.08 1.83
C VAL A 317 -10.72 5.91 3.23
N LEU A 318 -12.02 6.08 3.40
CA LEU A 318 -12.71 5.83 4.66
C LEU A 318 -13.44 4.51 4.56
N LYS A 319 -13.05 3.52 5.37
CA LYS A 319 -13.66 2.20 5.34
C LYS A 319 -14.33 1.84 6.66
N GLN A 320 -15.64 2.06 6.72
CA GLN A 320 -16.37 1.94 7.96
C GLN A 320 -17.79 1.38 7.78
N ARG A 321 -18.24 0.53 8.71
CA ARG A 321 -19.60 -0.05 8.68
C ARG A 321 -20.57 0.61 9.65
N THR A 322 -20.06 1.37 10.62
CA THR A 322 -20.90 2.09 11.58
C THR A 322 -21.74 3.17 10.91
N ALA A 323 -22.91 3.42 11.46
CA ALA A 323 -23.80 4.52 11.10
C ALA A 323 -23.50 5.83 11.87
N SER A 324 -22.43 5.86 12.67
CA SER A 324 -22.03 7.04 13.46
C SER A 324 -21.38 8.11 12.59
N LEU A 325 -22.07 9.23 12.37
CA LEU A 325 -21.51 10.40 11.67
C LEU A 325 -20.28 10.96 12.40
N ALA A 326 -20.29 10.98 13.74
CA ALA A 326 -19.16 11.46 14.52
C ALA A 326 -17.90 10.63 14.28
N ARG A 327 -18.02 9.29 14.18
CA ARG A 327 -16.89 8.42 13.88
C ARG A 327 -16.33 8.69 12.49
N TRP A 328 -17.20 8.79 11.48
CA TRP A 328 -16.78 9.15 10.12
C TRP A 328 -16.13 10.53 10.02
N LEU A 329 -16.60 11.52 10.80
CA LEU A 329 -15.97 12.83 10.90
C LEU A 329 -14.57 12.73 11.50
N ILE A 330 -14.42 12.03 12.62
CA ILE A 330 -13.11 11.87 13.28
C ILE A 330 -12.15 11.11 12.38
N ASP A 331 -12.58 10.00 11.76
CA ASP A 331 -11.79 9.21 10.82
C ASP A 331 -11.35 10.08 9.62
N LEU A 332 -12.25 10.90 9.05
CA LEU A 332 -11.90 11.83 7.98
C LEU A 332 -10.86 12.86 8.41
N LEU A 333 -11.04 13.49 9.58
CA LEU A 333 -10.10 14.50 10.08
C LEU A 333 -8.73 13.90 10.38
N HIS A 334 -8.69 12.67 10.90
CA HIS A 334 -7.47 11.91 11.12
C HIS A 334 -6.71 11.70 9.81
N GLU A 335 -7.40 11.20 8.77
CA GLU A 335 -6.77 10.95 7.47
C GLU A 335 -6.36 12.24 6.75
N LEU A 336 -7.11 13.33 6.92
CA LEU A 336 -6.72 14.64 6.38
C LEU A 336 -5.45 15.18 7.05
N PHE A 337 -5.21 14.89 8.33
CA PHE A 337 -3.94 15.22 8.96
C PHE A 337 -2.78 14.50 8.24
N HIS A 338 -2.91 13.20 7.98
CA HIS A 338 -1.92 12.44 7.22
C HIS A 338 -1.72 12.96 5.81
N ALA A 339 -2.80 13.40 5.15
CA ALA A 339 -2.77 14.05 3.85
C ALA A 339 -2.08 15.43 3.85
N GLY A 340 -1.91 16.07 5.01
CA GLY A 340 -1.17 17.33 5.16
C GLY A 340 0.30 17.18 5.49
N GLN A 341 0.73 15.99 5.90
CA GLN A 341 2.12 15.72 6.23
C GLN A 341 2.99 15.58 4.97
N GLU A 342 4.24 16.03 5.09
CA GLU A 342 5.25 16.01 4.02
C GLU A 342 4.72 16.56 2.68
N PRO A 343 4.19 17.79 2.64
CA PRO A 343 3.47 18.33 1.48
C PRO A 343 4.34 18.43 0.21
N ASP A 344 5.67 18.47 0.36
CA ASP A 344 6.61 18.56 -0.76
C ASP A 344 6.86 17.20 -1.46
N LYS A 345 6.46 16.09 -0.85
CA LYS A 345 6.60 14.76 -1.47
C LYS A 345 5.45 14.49 -2.43
N ALA A 346 5.80 14.11 -3.66
CA ALA A 346 4.81 13.72 -4.68
C ALA A 346 4.08 12.41 -4.34
N GLU A 347 4.76 11.50 -3.63
CA GLU A 347 4.23 10.20 -3.22
C GLU A 347 4.25 10.11 -1.68
N ARG A 348 3.14 9.66 -1.09
CA ARG A 348 3.01 9.38 0.34
C ARG A 348 1.94 8.32 0.57
N GLU A 349 2.18 7.43 1.52
CA GLU A 349 1.28 6.31 1.80
C GLU A 349 1.17 6.14 3.31
N VAL A 350 -0.06 6.15 3.82
CA VAL A 350 -0.38 5.87 5.21
C VAL A 350 -1.57 4.92 5.22
N ILE A 351 -1.41 3.76 5.84
CA ILE A 351 -2.48 2.76 5.99
C ILE A 351 -2.60 2.44 7.46
N GLU A 352 -3.78 2.67 8.00
CA GLU A 352 -3.99 2.48 9.42
C GLU A 352 -4.24 1.02 9.80
N ALA A 353 -3.56 0.57 10.85
CA ALA A 353 -3.94 -0.64 11.55
C ALA A 353 -5.26 -0.44 12.34
N ALA A 354 -5.87 -1.54 12.79
CA ALA A 354 -7.04 -1.48 13.68
C ALA A 354 -6.76 -0.62 14.94
N GLU A 355 -7.74 0.16 15.41
CA GLU A 355 -7.66 1.05 16.59
C GLU A 355 -7.17 0.34 17.88
N THR A 356 -7.32 -0.98 17.95
CA THR A 356 -6.94 -1.81 19.09
C THR A 356 -5.50 -2.34 19.02
N SER A 357 -4.74 -2.06 17.97
CA SER A 357 -3.36 -2.54 17.84
C SER A 357 -2.43 -1.75 18.79
N THR A 358 -1.50 -2.47 19.43
CA THR A 358 -0.47 -1.88 20.29
C THR A 358 0.45 -0.94 19.50
N ASP A 359 0.83 -1.38 18.29
CA ASP A 359 1.79 -0.70 17.43
C ASP A 359 1.25 0.67 16.97
N ARG A 360 -0.08 0.83 16.82
CA ARG A 360 -0.73 2.11 16.51
C ARG A 360 -0.78 3.06 17.72
N ARG A 361 -0.95 2.53 18.94
CA ARG A 361 -1.04 3.35 20.16
C ARG A 361 0.28 4.01 20.53
N GLU A 362 1.40 3.38 20.19
CA GLU A 362 2.74 3.85 20.54
C GLU A 362 3.38 4.75 19.47
N SER A 363 2.72 4.97 18.33
CA SER A 363 3.22 5.82 17.25
C SER A 363 2.90 7.30 17.52
N ASP A 364 3.92 8.13 17.68
CA ASP A 364 3.79 9.59 17.86
C ASP A 364 2.95 10.24 16.75
N GLU A 365 3.10 9.77 15.50
CA GLU A 365 2.34 10.25 14.35
C GLU A 365 0.82 10.00 14.47
N GLU A 366 0.45 8.85 15.04
CA GLU A 366 -0.95 8.44 15.22
C GLU A 366 -1.57 9.19 16.41
N GLN A 367 -0.79 9.40 17.47
CA GLN A 367 -1.20 10.23 18.60
C GLN A 367 -1.44 11.68 18.16
N ALA A 368 -0.58 12.23 17.29
CA ALA A 368 -0.76 13.57 16.72
C ALA A 368 -2.02 13.65 15.85
N ALA A 369 -2.28 12.66 14.99
CA ALA A 369 -3.48 12.61 14.15
C ALA A 369 -4.78 12.50 14.98
N VAL A 370 -4.76 11.67 16.02
CA VAL A 370 -5.85 11.59 17.01
C VAL A 370 -6.08 12.94 17.68
N GLN A 371 -5.02 13.58 18.19
CA GLN A 371 -5.14 14.86 18.87
C GLN A 371 -5.71 15.93 17.93
N PHE A 372 -5.17 16.01 16.71
CA PHE A 372 -5.65 16.89 15.66
C PHE A 372 -7.15 16.68 15.38
N SER A 373 -7.58 15.44 15.16
CA SER A 373 -8.98 15.14 14.84
C SER A 373 -9.94 15.54 15.96
N GLY A 374 -9.57 15.28 17.22
CA GLY A 374 -10.33 15.69 18.40
C GLY A 374 -10.40 17.20 18.54
N ASP A 375 -9.27 17.88 18.41
CA ASP A 375 -9.19 19.34 18.54
C ASP A 375 -9.92 20.06 17.41
N VAL A 376 -9.84 19.59 16.17
CA VAL A 376 -10.64 20.16 15.08
C VAL A 376 -12.13 19.99 15.36
N ALA A 377 -12.56 18.79 15.75
CA ALA A 377 -13.97 18.48 15.95
C ALA A 377 -14.59 19.16 17.19
N LEU A 378 -13.78 19.42 18.23
CA LEU A 378 -14.22 20.00 19.51
C LEU A 378 -13.65 21.40 19.76
N GLY A 379 -13.16 22.08 18.72
CA GLY A 379 -12.73 23.48 18.79
C GLY A 379 -11.53 23.74 19.70
N GLY A 380 -10.57 22.80 19.75
CA GLY A 380 -9.36 22.85 20.58
C GLY A 380 -9.60 22.54 22.06
N ARG A 381 -10.80 22.07 22.42
CA ARG A 381 -11.22 21.82 23.81
C ARG A 381 -11.42 20.33 24.09
N ALA A 382 -10.88 19.43 23.28
CA ALA A 382 -11.17 18.00 23.39
C ALA A 382 -10.81 17.43 24.78
N GLU A 383 -9.58 17.68 25.23
CA GLU A 383 -9.08 17.31 26.56
C GLU A 383 -9.89 17.96 27.70
N GLU A 384 -10.14 19.27 27.59
CA GLU A 384 -10.90 20.04 28.58
C GLU A 384 -12.31 19.48 28.79
N LEU A 385 -13.00 19.16 27.69
CA LEU A 385 -14.36 18.62 27.71
C LEU A 385 -14.39 17.19 28.27
N ALA A 386 -13.39 16.37 27.95
CA ALA A 386 -13.25 15.04 28.54
C ALA A 386 -13.08 15.11 30.07
N ASP A 387 -12.22 16.01 30.55
CA ASP A 387 -12.02 16.23 31.98
C ASP A 387 -13.29 16.74 32.68
N LEU A 388 -14.08 17.60 32.02
CA LEU A 388 -15.39 18.00 32.51
C LEU A 388 -16.34 16.80 32.66
N CYS A 389 -16.39 15.92 31.65
CA CYS A 389 -17.21 14.70 31.71
C CYS A 389 -16.78 13.77 32.86
N VAL A 390 -15.48 13.56 33.06
CA VAL A 390 -14.95 12.71 34.13
C VAL A 390 -15.26 13.31 35.51
N ARG A 391 -15.08 14.62 35.69
CA ARG A 391 -15.41 15.33 36.93
C ARG A 391 -16.90 15.23 37.25
N GLU A 392 -17.76 15.48 36.27
CA GLU A 392 -19.22 15.42 36.43
C GLU A 392 -19.71 13.99 36.70
N ALA A 393 -19.05 12.98 36.13
CA ALA A 393 -19.28 11.58 36.45
C ALA A 393 -18.70 11.16 37.82
N GLY A 394 -17.90 12.00 38.48
CA GLY A 394 -17.21 11.67 39.72
C GLY A 394 -16.25 10.49 39.57
N GLY A 395 -15.60 10.37 38.41
CA GLY A 395 -14.67 9.28 38.08
C GLY A 395 -15.33 7.93 37.80
N ARG A 396 -16.67 7.83 37.76
CA ARG A 396 -17.38 6.56 37.53
C ARG A 396 -17.85 6.45 36.08
N VAL A 397 -17.34 5.44 35.36
CA VAL A 397 -17.64 5.22 33.94
C VAL A 397 -19.14 5.06 33.68
N GLU A 398 -19.88 4.44 34.60
CA GLU A 398 -21.32 4.20 34.47
C GLU A 398 -22.14 5.50 34.46
N ARG A 399 -21.60 6.58 35.04
CA ARG A 399 -22.22 7.90 35.10
C ARG A 399 -21.95 8.74 33.85
N LEU A 400 -20.99 8.36 33.01
CA LEU A 400 -20.67 9.09 31.78
C LEU A 400 -21.83 9.15 30.80
N LYS A 401 -22.72 8.16 30.79
CA LYS A 401 -23.95 8.18 29.96
C LYS A 401 -24.88 9.36 30.26
N VAL A 402 -24.79 9.92 31.47
CA VAL A 402 -25.55 11.11 31.90
C VAL A 402 -24.67 12.36 31.82
N ALA A 403 -23.41 12.26 32.24
CA ALA A 403 -22.48 13.39 32.26
C ALA A 403 -22.14 13.90 30.84
N VAL A 404 -21.91 13.01 29.87
CA VAL A 404 -21.52 13.40 28.50
C VAL A 404 -22.61 14.25 27.83
N PRO A 405 -23.90 13.84 27.80
CA PRO A 405 -24.97 14.70 27.29
C PRO A 405 -25.11 16.03 28.04
N ALA A 406 -24.97 16.02 29.38
CA ALA A 406 -25.09 17.23 30.19
C ALA A 406 -23.97 18.24 29.90
N VAL A 407 -22.73 17.76 29.82
CA VAL A 407 -21.57 18.58 29.42
C VAL A 407 -21.74 19.08 28.00
N ALA A 408 -22.10 18.21 27.04
CA ALA A 408 -22.29 18.60 25.65
C ALA A 408 -23.31 19.74 25.49
N ALA A 409 -24.46 19.63 26.17
CA ALA A 409 -25.49 20.66 26.15
C ALA A 409 -25.02 21.97 26.81
N ARG A 410 -24.33 21.89 27.96
CA ARG A 410 -23.80 23.06 28.68
C ARG A 410 -22.73 23.80 27.88
N GLU A 411 -21.80 23.05 27.30
CA GLU A 411 -20.65 23.57 26.56
C GLU A 411 -20.95 23.84 25.07
N ARG A 412 -22.18 23.54 24.63
CA ARG A 412 -22.67 23.74 23.25
C ARG A 412 -21.82 23.02 22.20
N VAL A 413 -21.45 21.79 22.49
CA VAL A 413 -20.74 20.90 21.55
C VAL A 413 -21.64 19.73 21.14
N ALA A 414 -21.29 19.11 20.01
CA ALA A 414 -22.03 17.96 19.50
C ALA A 414 -21.84 16.75 20.43
N VAL A 415 -22.95 16.23 20.97
CA VAL A 415 -22.93 15.15 21.98
C VAL A 415 -22.35 13.86 21.42
N ASP A 416 -22.58 13.58 20.15
CA ASP A 416 -22.10 12.43 19.42
C ASP A 416 -20.59 12.46 19.19
N VAL A 417 -20.04 13.64 18.85
CA VAL A 417 -18.59 13.88 18.74
C VAL A 417 -17.91 13.75 20.10
N LEU A 418 -18.46 14.39 21.15
CA LEU A 418 -17.91 14.29 22.50
C LEU A 418 -17.97 12.86 23.03
N ALA A 419 -19.06 12.14 22.77
CA ALA A 419 -19.19 10.73 23.15
C ALA A 419 -18.17 9.84 22.41
N ASN A 420 -17.94 10.08 21.11
CA ASN A 420 -16.94 9.35 20.34
C ASN A 420 -15.52 9.58 20.91
N TYR A 421 -15.17 10.83 21.19
CA TYR A 421 -13.88 11.19 21.80
C TYR A 421 -13.72 10.55 23.18
N MET A 422 -14.76 10.57 24.02
CA MET A 422 -14.74 9.89 25.33
C MET A 422 -14.55 8.38 25.21
N ALA A 423 -15.22 7.72 24.26
CA ALA A 423 -15.06 6.28 24.03
C ALA A 423 -13.62 5.93 23.62
N PHE A 424 -13.04 6.73 22.72
CA PHE A 424 -11.64 6.60 22.33
C PHE A 424 -10.70 6.77 23.54
N ARG A 425 -10.83 7.87 24.30
CA ARG A 425 -9.97 8.17 25.47
C ARG A 425 -10.02 7.07 26.53
N LEU A 426 -11.21 6.55 26.81
CA LEU A 426 -11.40 5.43 27.74
C LEU A 426 -10.77 4.14 27.22
N SER A 427 -10.80 3.91 25.91
CA SER A 427 -10.20 2.71 25.29
C SER A 427 -8.68 2.67 25.43
N LEU A 428 -8.01 3.82 25.50
CA LEU A 428 -6.58 3.93 25.81
C LEU A 428 -6.27 3.42 27.23
N GLN A 429 -7.23 3.55 28.15
CA GLN A 429 -7.16 3.05 29.53
C GLN A 429 -7.70 1.62 29.67
N GLY A 430 -8.00 0.95 28.56
CA GLY A 430 -8.58 -0.40 28.56
C GLY A 430 -10.07 -0.46 28.91
N VAL A 431 -10.76 0.68 28.97
CA VAL A 431 -12.20 0.75 29.27
C VAL A 431 -12.99 0.79 27.96
N ASN A 432 -13.83 -0.23 27.74
CA ASN A 432 -14.70 -0.27 26.56
C ASN A 432 -16.00 0.51 26.82
N TRP A 433 -16.12 1.69 26.22
CA TRP A 433 -17.32 2.54 26.30
C TRP A 433 -18.00 2.79 24.93
N TRP A 434 -17.52 2.12 23.87
CA TRP A 434 -18.01 2.31 22.51
C TRP A 434 -19.50 2.01 22.34
N GLY A 435 -20.03 1.02 23.05
CA GLY A 435 -21.46 0.71 23.03
C GLY A 435 -22.32 1.84 23.59
N ALA A 436 -21.90 2.46 24.69
CA ALA A 436 -22.61 3.60 25.27
C ALA A 436 -22.52 4.85 24.39
N ALA A 437 -21.35 5.13 23.81
CA ALA A 437 -21.18 6.23 22.86
C ALA A 437 -22.02 6.05 21.58
N THR A 438 -22.18 4.81 21.11
CA THR A 438 -23.03 4.48 19.95
C THR A 438 -24.49 4.84 20.20
N ASN A 439 -24.99 4.62 21.43
CA ASN A 439 -26.36 4.98 21.80
C ASN A 439 -26.60 6.51 21.90
N LEU A 440 -25.52 7.31 21.90
CA LEU A 440 -25.58 8.78 21.93
C LEU A 440 -25.46 9.40 20.52
N GLN A 441 -25.37 8.58 19.48
CA GLN A 441 -25.29 9.05 18.09
C GLN A 441 -26.69 9.41 17.57
N PRO A 442 -26.81 10.47 16.75
CA PRO A 442 -28.08 10.78 16.09
C PRO A 442 -28.49 9.65 15.15
N ALA A 443 -29.78 9.29 15.16
CA ALA A 443 -30.35 8.34 14.23
C ALA A 443 -30.71 8.99 12.89
N GLY A 444 -30.74 8.19 11.82
CA GLY A 444 -31.44 8.56 10.57
C GLY A 444 -30.57 8.99 9.39
N GLN A 445 -29.24 9.01 9.51
CA GLN A 445 -28.34 9.26 8.38
C GLN A 445 -27.36 8.11 8.18
N ASN A 446 -27.13 7.74 6.91
CA ASN A 446 -26.12 6.77 6.52
C ASN A 446 -24.86 7.53 6.07
N PRO A 447 -23.80 7.62 6.91
CA PRO A 447 -22.60 8.39 6.57
C PRO A 447 -21.90 7.89 5.30
N TRP A 448 -21.95 6.57 5.03
CA TRP A 448 -21.42 6.03 3.77
C TRP A 448 -22.17 6.58 2.56
N ALA A 449 -23.50 6.66 2.62
CA ALA A 449 -24.31 7.22 1.54
C ALA A 449 -24.04 8.72 1.36
N VAL A 450 -23.89 9.46 2.45
CA VAL A 450 -23.52 10.90 2.42
C VAL A 450 -22.20 11.10 1.66
N ALA A 451 -21.16 10.33 2.00
CA ALA A 451 -19.87 10.42 1.33
C ALA A 451 -19.93 9.95 -0.14
N ARG A 452 -20.65 8.85 -0.41
CA ARG A 452 -20.80 8.28 -1.75
C ARG A 452 -21.50 9.27 -2.68
N ASP A 453 -22.64 9.78 -2.26
CA ASP A 453 -23.47 10.65 -3.09
C ASP A 453 -22.73 11.98 -3.34
N TRP A 454 -22.00 12.48 -2.35
CA TRP A 454 -21.11 13.64 -2.52
C TRP A 454 -20.01 13.37 -3.56
N LEU A 455 -19.33 12.22 -3.47
CA LEU A 455 -18.27 11.84 -4.41
C LEU A 455 -18.82 11.71 -5.84
N LEU A 456 -19.89 10.94 -6.02
CA LEU A 456 -20.49 10.67 -7.34
C LEU A 456 -20.99 11.95 -8.04
N GLN A 457 -21.48 12.94 -7.28
CA GLN A 457 -21.88 14.25 -7.83
C GLN A 457 -20.71 15.07 -8.38
N ARG A 458 -19.47 14.73 -8.01
CA ARG A 458 -18.26 15.51 -8.34
C ARG A 458 -17.33 14.81 -9.33
N LEU A 459 -17.40 13.48 -9.41
CA LEU A 459 -16.59 12.72 -10.35
C LEU A 459 -17.04 12.93 -11.80
N THR A 460 -16.06 13.09 -12.69
CA THR A 460 -16.24 13.04 -14.14
C THR A 460 -16.06 11.59 -14.60
N LEU A 461 -17.10 10.77 -14.47
CA LEU A 461 -17.04 9.33 -14.78
C LEU A 461 -16.68 9.03 -16.24
N ASP A 462 -16.94 9.97 -17.17
CA ASP A 462 -16.55 9.85 -18.58
C ASP A 462 -15.03 9.95 -18.82
N ALA A 463 -14.25 10.33 -17.80
CA ALA A 463 -12.79 10.30 -17.85
C ALA A 463 -12.22 8.87 -17.65
N LEU A 464 -13.06 7.92 -17.24
CA LEU A 464 -12.71 6.51 -17.07
C LEU A 464 -13.15 5.70 -18.30
N ASP A 465 -12.41 4.64 -18.62
CA ASP A 465 -12.92 3.67 -19.58
C ASP A 465 -14.11 2.89 -18.98
N PRO A 466 -14.96 2.24 -19.79
CA PRO A 466 -16.16 1.56 -19.28
C PRO A 466 -15.86 0.54 -18.17
N ALA A 467 -14.78 -0.23 -18.28
CA ALA A 467 -14.45 -1.25 -17.29
C ALA A 467 -13.97 -0.64 -15.96
N GLU A 468 -13.17 0.42 -16.03
CA GLU A 468 -12.75 1.20 -14.85
C GLU A 468 -13.94 1.86 -14.16
N ARG A 469 -14.84 2.47 -14.94
CA ARG A 469 -16.05 3.11 -14.42
C ARG A 469 -16.94 2.11 -13.71
N ASP A 470 -17.19 0.97 -14.34
CA ASP A 470 -18.06 -0.07 -13.78
C ASP A 470 -17.45 -0.66 -12.50
N LEU A 471 -16.12 -0.82 -12.44
CA LEU A 471 -15.41 -1.25 -11.23
C LEU A 471 -15.53 -0.24 -10.08
N LEU A 472 -15.33 1.06 -10.37
CA LEU A 472 -15.47 2.11 -9.36
C LEU A 472 -16.92 2.23 -8.85
N LEU A 473 -17.90 2.12 -9.74
CA LEU A 473 -19.32 2.14 -9.37
C LEU A 473 -19.70 0.93 -8.54
N LEU A 474 -19.21 -0.27 -8.88
CA LEU A 474 -19.43 -1.50 -8.12
C LEU A 474 -18.85 -1.42 -6.70
N ALA A 475 -17.74 -0.69 -6.50
CA ALA A 475 -17.21 -0.42 -5.17
C ALA A 475 -18.13 0.48 -4.31
N LEU A 476 -18.98 1.28 -4.98
CA LEU A 476 -19.86 2.27 -4.40
C LEU A 476 -21.33 1.82 -4.36
N THR A 477 -21.63 0.55 -4.63
CA THR A 477 -22.97 -0.04 -4.42
C THR A 477 -23.09 -0.69 -3.04
N THR A 478 -24.33 -0.80 -2.55
CA THR A 478 -24.59 -1.55 -1.31
C THR A 478 -24.63 -3.06 -1.56
N GLU A 479 -24.45 -3.87 -0.51
CA GLU A 479 -24.59 -5.34 -0.58
C GLU A 479 -26.01 -5.80 -0.97
N GLU A 480 -27.01 -4.92 -0.92
CA GLU A 480 -28.38 -5.20 -1.36
C GLU A 480 -28.59 -4.87 -2.86
N GLU A 481 -27.67 -4.09 -3.44
CA GLU A 481 -27.69 -3.63 -4.84
C GLU A 481 -26.65 -4.35 -5.74
N SER A 482 -25.70 -5.08 -5.12
CA SER A 482 -24.66 -5.91 -5.78
C SER A 482 -25.00 -7.39 -5.70
#